data_AF-A0A8X8BXK6-F1
#
_entry.id   AF-A0A8X8BXK6-F1
#
_cell.length_a   1.000
_cell.length_b   1.000
_cell.length_c   1.000
_cell.angle_alpha   90.00
_cell.angle_beta   90.00
_cell.angle_gamma   90.00
#
_symmetry.space_group_name_H-M   'P 1'
#
loop_
_entity.id
_entity.type
_entity.pdbx_description
1 polymer ?
#
loop_
_entity_poly.entity_id
_entity_poly.type
_entity_poly.pdbx_seq_one_letter_code
_entity_poly.pdbx_strand_id
1 'polypeptide(L)'
;MDYVVFIHDPAGYHRGRKRELQGGPKTYLCPITQKFVKGRATDFWGEEKNFLPDPEVIQDHMNWGLGTLPGETVPMEKLLEAQCDLDTIDDFLYRVSIISTLLNLLIREGLSIPMAYDESVSILPQCKDVNWVQLRSILDLPSVMYLNSQLPAEVQHQWRLLFSTKLHGESFSRLSGRIIRKGPTVVVVKDQKKHIFGGFASHSWEFKPQFQGSNRCMLFSIYPILSVYTCTGYNDHFMYLNQGQKTMPNGLGMGGQHDYFGLWIDCDFGKGHSKAKPRCTTFNSPQLSAEEDFIIDTVEVWAVGEPPDESQIKTKSILDADPEAQALLEMVGKPQQSVGLREPEKEEEEDGK
;
A
#
# COMPACT_ATOMS: atom_id res chain seq x y z
N MET A 1 31.78 -9.46 -31.17
CA MET A 1 31.00 -10.02 -32.29
C MET A 1 29.57 -9.61 -32.02
N ASP A 2 29.16 -8.49 -32.60
CA ASP A 2 27.86 -7.88 -32.34
C ASP A 2 26.83 -8.51 -33.27
N TYR A 3 25.78 -9.09 -32.71
CA TYR A 3 24.62 -9.54 -33.48
C TYR A 3 23.68 -8.36 -33.69
N VAL A 4 23.73 -7.78 -34.90
CA VAL A 4 22.76 -6.80 -35.39
C VAL A 4 21.60 -7.57 -36.03
N VAL A 5 20.42 -7.51 -35.43
CA VAL A 5 19.19 -8.05 -36.03
C VAL A 5 18.67 -7.03 -37.04
N PHE A 6 18.82 -7.32 -38.33
CA PHE A 6 18.18 -6.58 -39.41
C PHE A 6 16.75 -7.07 -39.59
N ILE A 7 15.76 -6.20 -39.36
CA ILE A 7 14.38 -6.43 -39.85
C ILE A 7 14.30 -5.79 -41.24
N HIS A 8 14.11 -6.64 -42.25
CA HIS A 8 14.01 -6.26 -43.66
C HIS A 8 12.60 -5.69 -43.93
N ASP A 9 12.50 -4.43 -44.36
CA ASP A 9 11.26 -3.84 -44.89
C ASP A 9 11.18 -4.12 -46.42
N PRO A 10 10.15 -4.81 -46.93
CA PRO A 10 10.03 -5.11 -48.35
C PRO A 10 9.08 -4.12 -49.04
N ALA A 11 9.51 -2.88 -49.27
CA ALA A 11 8.90 -2.01 -50.29
C ALA A 11 9.80 -0.83 -50.68
N GLY A 12 10.06 -0.66 -51.98
CA GLY A 12 10.21 0.68 -52.57
C GLY A 12 11.63 1.20 -52.83
N TYR A 13 12.15 0.83 -53.99
CA TYR A 13 13.27 1.43 -54.71
C TYR A 13 13.15 2.97 -54.88
N HIS A 14 14.20 3.77 -54.62
CA HIS A 14 14.67 4.88 -55.49
C HIS A 14 15.97 5.58 -55.02
N ARG A 15 16.99 5.51 -55.90
CA ARG A 15 18.09 6.46 -56.23
C ARG A 15 18.59 7.50 -55.19
N GLY A 16 19.78 7.23 -54.66
CA GLY A 16 21.01 8.02 -54.92
C GLY A 16 21.12 9.47 -54.42
N ARG A 17 21.91 9.68 -53.36
CA ARG A 17 22.99 10.70 -53.25
C ARG A 17 23.82 10.44 -51.99
N LYS A 18 25.12 10.14 -52.17
CA LYS A 18 26.11 10.13 -51.08
C LYS A 18 26.25 11.57 -50.54
N ARG A 19 25.88 11.78 -49.28
CA ARG A 19 26.40 12.89 -48.46
C ARG A 19 27.15 12.27 -47.29
N GLU A 20 28.44 12.55 -47.22
CA GLU A 20 29.28 12.26 -46.05
C GLU A 20 28.68 12.99 -44.84
N LEU A 21 28.35 12.22 -43.80
CA LEU A 21 27.95 12.75 -42.49
C LEU A 21 29.20 12.75 -41.60
N GLN A 22 29.87 13.89 -41.52
CA GLN A 22 30.64 14.24 -40.33
C GLN A 22 29.65 14.54 -39.20
N GLY A 23 29.70 13.75 -38.14
CA GLY A 23 28.92 13.96 -36.92
C GLY A 23 28.99 12.71 -36.04
N GLY A 24 29.45 12.87 -34.79
CA GLY A 24 29.58 11.79 -33.80
C GLY A 24 28.29 11.01 -33.55
N PRO A 25 28.33 9.94 -32.73
CA PRO A 25 27.22 9.02 -32.56
C PRO A 25 25.99 9.77 -32.06
N LYS A 26 25.03 10.00 -32.95
CA LYS A 26 23.69 10.45 -32.57
C LYS A 26 22.97 9.23 -32.01
N THR A 27 22.78 9.21 -30.71
CA THR A 27 21.88 8.29 -30.03
C THR A 27 20.45 8.57 -30.48
N TYR A 28 19.96 7.76 -31.42
CA TYR A 28 18.55 7.75 -31.79
C TYR A 28 17.81 6.92 -30.75
N LEU A 29 17.24 7.60 -29.75
CA LEU A 29 16.21 7.00 -28.89
C LEU A 29 15.08 6.47 -29.79
N CYS A 30 14.67 5.22 -29.58
CA CYS A 30 13.55 4.59 -30.27
C CYS A 30 12.30 5.49 -30.18
N PRO A 31 11.43 5.55 -31.20
CA PRO A 31 10.18 6.31 -31.16
C PRO A 31 9.32 6.04 -29.92
N ILE A 32 9.41 4.84 -29.33
CA ILE A 32 8.77 4.47 -28.05
C ILE A 32 9.37 5.27 -26.90
N THR A 33 10.71 5.32 -26.80
CA THR A 33 11.42 6.13 -25.79
C THR A 33 11.21 7.61 -26.05
N GLN A 34 11.11 8.07 -27.30
CA GLN A 34 10.78 9.46 -27.62
C GLN A 34 9.32 9.82 -27.31
N LYS A 35 8.35 8.91 -27.47
CA LYS A 35 6.97 9.14 -27.04
C LYS A 35 6.85 9.21 -25.52
N PHE A 36 7.52 8.30 -24.80
CA PHE A 36 7.64 8.36 -23.33
C PHE A 36 8.36 9.62 -22.83
N VAL A 37 9.41 10.07 -23.54
CA VAL A 37 10.23 11.22 -23.13
C VAL A 37 9.70 12.58 -23.60
N LYS A 38 8.97 12.66 -24.73
CA LYS A 38 8.62 13.94 -25.38
C LYS A 38 7.13 14.27 -25.48
N GLY A 39 6.20 13.43 -25.02
CA GLY A 39 4.78 13.80 -25.07
C GLY A 39 3.90 12.96 -24.16
N ARG A 40 3.62 13.51 -22.97
CA ARG A 40 2.72 13.02 -21.88
C ARG A 40 3.38 12.66 -20.54
N ALA A 41 4.69 12.81 -20.40
CA ALA A 41 5.36 12.73 -19.09
C ALA A 41 5.15 13.99 -18.21
N THR A 42 4.38 14.98 -18.63
CA THR A 42 3.99 16.12 -17.77
C THR A 42 2.59 15.96 -17.21
N ASP A 43 1.74 15.21 -17.92
CA ASP A 43 0.32 15.06 -17.58
C ASP A 43 0.08 13.83 -16.69
N PHE A 44 0.92 12.80 -16.81
CA PHE A 44 0.97 11.67 -15.86
C PHE A 44 1.64 12.03 -14.53
N TRP A 45 2.64 12.92 -14.55
CA TRP A 45 3.58 13.09 -13.43
C TRP A 45 3.17 14.18 -12.41
N GLY A 46 1.97 14.73 -12.49
CA GLY A 46 1.50 15.74 -11.54
C GLY A 46 1.41 15.18 -10.12
N GLU A 47 0.68 14.06 -9.98
CA GLU A 47 0.48 13.36 -8.71
C GLU A 47 1.56 12.29 -8.46
N GLU A 48 2.02 11.61 -9.52
CA GLU A 48 2.99 10.51 -9.44
C GLU A 48 4.38 10.91 -8.92
N LYS A 49 4.76 12.20 -9.04
CA LYS A 49 6.02 12.72 -8.45
C LYS A 49 6.07 12.59 -6.92
N ASN A 50 4.93 12.43 -6.26
CA ASN A 50 4.87 12.33 -4.79
C ASN A 50 4.95 10.90 -4.27
N PHE A 51 4.96 9.93 -5.20
CA PHE A 51 5.42 8.55 -5.03
C PHE A 51 6.86 8.36 -5.51
N LEU A 52 7.64 9.45 -5.64
CA LEU A 52 9.08 9.28 -5.87
C LEU A 52 9.73 8.77 -4.59
N PRO A 53 10.57 7.72 -4.68
CA PRO A 53 11.26 7.19 -3.52
C PRO A 53 12.08 8.30 -2.85
N ASP A 54 12.15 8.25 -1.52
CA ASP A 54 12.98 9.14 -0.72
C ASP A 54 14.40 9.17 -1.32
N PRO A 55 15.01 10.34 -1.62
CA PRO A 55 16.33 10.39 -2.26
C PRO A 55 17.41 9.61 -1.49
N GLU A 56 17.30 9.52 -0.16
CA GLU A 56 18.17 8.68 0.67
C GLU A 56 17.95 7.18 0.38
N VAL A 57 16.70 6.78 0.17
CA VAL A 57 16.31 5.41 -0.21
C VAL A 57 16.74 5.10 -1.64
N ILE A 58 16.76 6.07 -2.57
CA ILE A 58 17.33 5.86 -3.92
C ILE A 58 18.83 5.63 -3.85
N GLN A 59 19.54 6.45 -3.07
CA GLN A 59 20.98 6.30 -2.86
C GLN A 59 21.28 4.92 -2.24
N ASP A 60 20.49 4.51 -1.24
CA ASP A 60 20.63 3.21 -0.59
C ASP A 60 20.15 2.03 -1.46
N HIS A 61 19.11 2.16 -2.29
CA HIS A 61 18.69 1.14 -3.25
C HIS A 61 19.73 0.94 -4.35
N MET A 62 20.34 2.03 -4.83
CA MET A 62 21.48 1.93 -5.74
C MET A 62 22.65 1.23 -5.04
N ASN A 63 22.93 1.53 -3.77
CA ASN A 63 24.00 0.89 -3.00
C ASN A 63 23.69 -0.58 -2.61
N TRP A 64 22.43 -0.93 -2.35
CA TRP A 64 21.99 -2.25 -1.87
C TRP A 64 21.78 -3.23 -3.02
N GLY A 65 21.26 -2.77 -4.17
CA GLY A 65 21.26 -3.54 -5.42
C GLY A 65 22.68 -3.91 -5.89
N LEU A 66 23.71 -3.28 -5.32
CA LEU A 66 25.13 -3.51 -5.55
C LEU A 66 25.84 -4.23 -4.37
N GLY A 67 25.15 -4.49 -3.26
CA GLY A 67 25.68 -5.27 -2.14
C GLY A 67 26.83 -4.64 -1.36
N THR A 68 26.91 -3.30 -1.24
CA THR A 68 28.02 -2.63 -0.52
C THR A 68 27.64 -1.84 0.72
N LEU A 69 28.60 -1.81 1.66
CA LEU A 69 28.59 -0.96 2.85
C LEU A 69 28.66 0.55 2.45
N PRO A 70 28.26 1.47 3.35
CA PRO A 70 28.20 2.90 3.03
C PRO A 70 29.59 3.45 2.67
N GLY A 71 29.78 3.90 1.42
CA GLY A 71 30.99 4.59 0.95
C GLY A 71 31.74 3.94 -0.21
N GLU A 72 31.38 2.72 -0.63
CA GLU A 72 31.91 2.10 -1.85
C GLU A 72 30.91 2.18 -3.00
N THR A 73 31.28 2.89 -4.08
CA THR A 73 30.57 2.84 -5.36
C THR A 73 30.97 1.58 -6.11
N VAL A 74 30.07 0.62 -6.23
CA VAL A 74 30.32 -0.54 -7.09
C VAL A 74 30.13 -0.12 -8.55
N PRO A 75 31.05 -0.48 -9.46
CA PRO A 75 30.91 -0.20 -10.87
C PRO A 75 29.65 -0.89 -11.43
N MET A 76 28.89 -0.17 -12.26
CA MET A 76 27.69 -0.65 -12.98
C MET A 76 27.91 -1.99 -13.72
N GLU A 77 29.16 -2.30 -14.06
CA GLU A 77 29.59 -3.54 -14.69
C GLU A 77 29.30 -4.78 -13.82
N LYS A 78 29.35 -4.69 -12.48
CA LYS A 78 29.07 -5.82 -11.57
C LYS A 78 27.58 -6.10 -11.32
N LEU A 79 26.71 -5.10 -11.46
CA LEU A 79 25.25 -5.30 -11.39
C LEU A 79 24.75 -6.16 -12.55
N LEU A 80 25.42 -6.05 -13.71
CA LEU A 80 25.16 -6.85 -14.90
C LEU A 80 25.69 -8.29 -14.78
N GLU A 81 26.55 -8.58 -13.80
CA GLU A 81 27.08 -9.91 -13.50
C GLU A 81 26.24 -10.69 -12.48
N ALA A 82 25.22 -10.06 -11.88
CA ALA A 82 24.28 -10.74 -11.00
C ALA A 82 23.50 -11.79 -11.81
N GLN A 83 23.90 -13.05 -11.68
CA GLN A 83 23.19 -14.17 -12.29
C GLN A 83 21.85 -14.35 -11.57
N CYS A 84 20.81 -13.75 -12.13
CA CYS A 84 19.44 -14.05 -11.74
C CYS A 84 19.09 -15.40 -12.38
N ASP A 85 18.89 -16.41 -11.54
CA ASP A 85 18.54 -17.75 -12.00
C ASP A 85 17.17 -17.74 -12.71
N LEU A 86 17.09 -18.44 -13.85
CA LEU A 86 15.89 -18.46 -14.69
C LEU A 86 14.69 -19.03 -13.93
N ASP A 87 14.90 -20.03 -13.07
CA ASP A 87 13.82 -20.60 -12.25
C ASP A 87 13.27 -19.57 -11.24
N THR A 88 14.11 -18.66 -10.76
CA THR A 88 13.71 -17.58 -9.85
C THR A 88 12.92 -16.49 -10.56
N ILE A 89 13.33 -16.14 -11.79
CA ILE A 89 12.59 -15.21 -12.64
C ILE A 89 11.24 -15.81 -13.03
N ASP A 90 11.21 -17.08 -13.42
CA ASP A 90 9.96 -17.76 -13.80
C ASP A 90 9.01 -17.85 -12.60
N ASP A 91 9.46 -18.27 -11.41
CA ASP A 91 8.60 -18.29 -10.21
C ASP A 91 8.06 -16.88 -9.87
N PHE A 92 8.88 -15.83 -10.05
CA PHE A 92 8.44 -14.45 -9.90
C PHE A 92 7.40 -14.05 -10.97
N LEU A 93 7.64 -14.37 -12.25
CA LEU A 93 6.72 -14.08 -13.36
C LEU A 93 5.37 -14.77 -13.19
N TYR A 94 5.36 -16.02 -12.72
CA TYR A 94 4.14 -16.78 -12.49
C TYR A 94 3.37 -16.34 -11.24
N ARG A 95 4.07 -15.82 -10.21
CA ARG A 95 3.42 -15.32 -8.99
C ARG A 95 2.86 -13.92 -9.14
N VAL A 96 3.47 -13.09 -9.99
CA VAL A 96 3.13 -11.67 -10.08
C VAL A 96 2.37 -11.38 -11.39
N SER A 97 1.04 -11.51 -11.33
CA SER A 97 0.12 -11.22 -12.44
C SER A 97 0.31 -9.82 -13.04
N ILE A 98 0.87 -8.87 -12.27
CA ILE A 98 1.17 -7.52 -12.74
C ILE A 98 2.14 -7.50 -13.91
N ILE A 99 3.05 -8.47 -14.03
CA ILE A 99 4.05 -8.46 -15.11
C ILE A 99 3.39 -8.79 -16.43
N SER A 100 2.49 -9.77 -16.45
CA SER A 100 1.66 -10.04 -17.64
C SER A 100 0.83 -8.82 -18.01
N THR A 101 0.24 -8.13 -17.04
CA THR A 101 -0.52 -6.88 -17.28
C THR A 101 0.36 -5.76 -17.82
N LEU A 102 1.56 -5.56 -17.25
CA LEU A 102 2.53 -4.57 -17.71
C LEU A 102 3.03 -4.88 -19.12
N LEU A 103 3.36 -6.14 -19.41
CA LEU A 103 3.76 -6.59 -20.74
C LEU A 103 2.63 -6.38 -21.74
N ASN A 104 1.38 -6.70 -21.37
CA ASN A 104 0.22 -6.43 -22.21
C ASN A 104 0.02 -4.93 -22.47
N LEU A 105 0.19 -4.07 -21.46
CA LEU A 105 0.15 -2.61 -21.66
C LEU A 105 1.29 -2.13 -22.56
N LEU A 106 2.51 -2.62 -22.34
CA LEU A 106 3.68 -2.28 -23.16
C LEU A 106 3.48 -2.71 -24.63
N ILE A 107 2.90 -3.89 -24.85
CA ILE A 107 2.58 -4.39 -26.18
C ILE A 107 1.44 -3.57 -26.80
N ARG A 108 0.35 -3.29 -26.06
CA ARG A 108 -0.79 -2.47 -26.52
C ARG A 108 -0.34 -1.09 -26.96
N GLU A 109 0.34 -0.36 -26.07
CA GLU A 109 0.79 1.01 -26.33
C GLU A 109 1.97 1.06 -27.31
N GLY A 110 2.89 0.10 -27.22
CA GLY A 110 4.07 0.01 -28.07
C GLY A 110 3.74 -0.37 -29.53
N LEU A 111 2.80 -1.29 -29.72
CA LEU A 111 2.41 -1.79 -31.05
C LEU A 111 1.10 -1.18 -31.57
N SER A 112 0.44 -0.32 -30.79
CA SER A 112 -0.80 0.38 -31.16
C SER A 112 -1.90 -0.58 -31.66
N ILE A 113 -1.99 -1.77 -31.06
CA ILE A 113 -2.95 -2.81 -31.43
C ILE A 113 -4.32 -2.43 -30.83
N PRO A 114 -5.35 -2.16 -31.66
CA PRO A 114 -6.71 -1.98 -31.17
C PRO A 114 -7.28 -3.35 -30.78
N MET A 115 -7.68 -3.54 -29.53
CA MET A 115 -8.42 -4.74 -29.11
C MET A 115 -9.92 -4.47 -29.07
N ALA A 116 -10.71 -5.53 -29.30
CA ALA A 116 -12.17 -5.49 -29.35
C ALA A 116 -12.85 -5.38 -27.97
N TYR A 117 -12.10 -5.39 -26.87
CA TYR A 117 -12.61 -5.28 -25.50
C TYR A 117 -11.89 -4.14 -24.76
N ASP A 118 -12.68 -3.17 -24.31
CA ASP A 118 -12.26 -1.99 -23.56
C ASP A 118 -12.44 -2.25 -22.06
N GLU A 119 -11.59 -3.09 -21.48
CA GLU A 119 -11.38 -3.07 -20.03
C GLU A 119 -10.09 -2.30 -19.78
N SER A 120 -10.23 -1.06 -19.32
CA SER A 120 -9.11 -0.25 -18.82
C SER A 120 -8.58 -0.91 -17.55
N VAL A 121 -7.64 -1.84 -17.69
CA VAL A 121 -6.92 -2.39 -16.53
C VAL A 121 -6.05 -1.27 -15.95
N SER A 122 -6.59 -0.58 -14.95
CA SER A 122 -5.85 0.45 -14.22
C SER A 122 -4.92 -0.25 -13.23
N ILE A 123 -3.65 -0.38 -13.63
CA ILE A 123 -2.58 -0.92 -12.77
C ILE A 123 -2.44 -0.09 -11.48
N LEU A 124 -2.65 1.22 -11.62
CA LEU A 124 -2.57 2.17 -10.53
C LEU A 124 -3.96 2.50 -9.98
N PRO A 125 -4.11 2.58 -8.65
CA PRO A 125 -5.33 3.08 -8.06
C PRO A 125 -5.47 4.58 -8.29
N GLN A 126 -6.70 5.07 -8.43
CA GLN A 126 -6.94 6.50 -8.36
C GLN A 126 -6.76 6.99 -6.92
N CYS A 127 -5.84 7.92 -6.70
CA CYS A 127 -5.63 8.51 -5.38
C CYS A 127 -6.56 9.71 -5.17
N LYS A 128 -7.56 9.58 -4.29
CA LYS A 128 -8.53 10.65 -4.00
C LYS A 128 -8.21 11.36 -2.69
N ASP A 129 -8.52 12.66 -2.65
CA ASP A 129 -8.45 13.53 -1.46
C ASP A 129 -7.05 13.62 -0.83
N VAL A 130 -5.99 13.46 -1.62
CA VAL A 130 -4.60 13.54 -1.15
C VAL A 130 -4.04 14.93 -1.37
N ASN A 131 -3.56 15.57 -0.29
CA ASN A 131 -2.80 16.81 -0.41
C ASN A 131 -1.33 16.52 -0.77
N TRP A 132 -1.11 16.31 -2.06
CA TRP A 132 0.19 16.03 -2.64
C TRP A 132 1.24 17.13 -2.47
N VAL A 133 0.83 18.37 -2.16
CA VAL A 133 1.78 19.47 -1.88
C VAL A 133 2.49 19.26 -0.55
N GLN A 134 1.79 18.65 0.42
CA GLN A 134 2.31 18.45 1.77
C GLN A 134 2.79 17.01 1.99
N LEU A 135 2.25 16.05 1.24
CA LEU A 135 2.60 14.64 1.37
C LEU A 135 3.77 14.28 0.45
N ARG A 136 4.81 13.68 1.03
CA ARG A 136 5.72 12.78 0.31
C ARG A 136 5.53 11.38 0.86
N SER A 137 4.94 10.50 0.05
CA SER A 137 4.62 9.15 0.49
C SER A 137 5.90 8.36 0.72
N ILE A 138 5.87 7.44 1.68
CA ILE A 138 6.92 6.42 1.83
C ILE A 138 6.83 5.31 0.78
N LEU A 139 5.68 5.18 0.11
CA LEU A 139 5.52 4.26 -1.01
C LEU A 139 6.05 4.90 -2.29
N ASP A 140 6.81 4.11 -3.05
CA ASP A 140 7.14 4.47 -4.42
C ASP A 140 6.14 3.89 -5.42
N LEU A 141 6.17 4.39 -6.65
CA LEU A 141 5.23 3.97 -7.69
C LEU A 141 5.28 2.44 -7.94
N PRO A 142 6.45 1.78 -8.06
CA PRO A 142 6.51 0.31 -8.16
C PRO A 142 5.88 -0.41 -6.97
N SER A 143 6.09 0.06 -5.73
CA SER A 143 5.48 -0.52 -4.54
C SER A 143 3.97 -0.41 -4.58
N VAL A 144 3.42 0.74 -4.99
CA VAL A 144 1.97 0.92 -5.13
C VAL A 144 1.42 -0.03 -6.19
N MET A 145 2.04 -0.10 -7.37
CA MET A 145 1.62 -1.02 -8.44
C MET A 145 1.61 -2.47 -7.96
N TYR A 146 2.70 -2.90 -7.31
CA TYR A 146 2.84 -4.24 -6.80
C TYR A 146 1.80 -4.54 -5.72
N LEU A 147 1.71 -3.71 -4.67
CA LEU A 147 0.75 -3.91 -3.59
C LEU A 147 -0.69 -3.91 -4.11
N ASN A 148 -1.05 -2.96 -4.98
CA ASN A 148 -2.39 -2.87 -5.55
C ASN A 148 -2.76 -4.16 -6.30
N SER A 149 -1.82 -4.75 -7.05
CA SER A 149 -2.05 -6.03 -7.75
C SER A 149 -2.35 -7.22 -6.83
N GLN A 150 -1.93 -7.14 -5.56
CA GLN A 150 -2.11 -8.19 -4.56
C GLN A 150 -3.41 -8.01 -3.75
N LEU A 151 -4.02 -6.82 -3.82
CA LEU A 151 -5.31 -6.55 -3.15
C LEU A 151 -6.46 -7.27 -3.87
N PRO A 152 -7.59 -7.52 -3.19
CA PRO A 152 -8.80 -7.99 -3.88
C PRO A 152 -9.25 -7.03 -4.98
N ALA A 153 -9.69 -7.56 -6.13
CA ALA A 153 -10.04 -6.77 -7.31
C ALA A 153 -11.08 -5.66 -7.01
N GLU A 154 -11.99 -5.93 -6.06
CA GLU A 154 -13.05 -5.00 -5.67
C GLU A 154 -12.52 -3.68 -5.06
N VAL A 155 -11.30 -3.67 -4.53
CA VAL A 155 -10.72 -2.51 -3.84
C VAL A 155 -9.52 -1.88 -4.55
N GLN A 156 -9.11 -2.41 -5.71
CA GLN A 156 -7.91 -1.96 -6.44
C GLN A 156 -8.06 -0.60 -7.14
N HIS A 157 -9.29 -0.12 -7.31
CA HIS A 157 -9.59 1.00 -8.19
C HIS A 157 -9.29 2.37 -7.54
N GLN A 158 -9.26 2.47 -6.22
CA GLN A 158 -9.18 3.76 -5.52
C GLN A 158 -8.44 3.66 -4.19
N TRP A 159 -7.54 4.61 -3.94
CA TRP A 159 -6.84 4.78 -2.67
C TRP A 159 -7.11 6.18 -2.08
N ARG A 160 -7.20 6.29 -0.75
CA ARG A 160 -7.41 7.55 -0.03
C ARG A 160 -6.52 7.61 1.20
N LEU A 161 -5.74 8.67 1.35
CA LEU A 161 -4.90 8.84 2.54
C LEU A 161 -5.76 9.14 3.76
N LEU A 162 -5.76 8.26 4.76
CA LEU A 162 -6.44 8.49 6.04
C LEU A 162 -5.50 9.16 7.04
N PHE A 163 -4.27 8.65 7.11
CA PHE A 163 -3.28 9.06 8.09
C PHE A 163 -1.87 9.03 7.52
N SER A 164 -1.04 9.94 8.01
CA SER A 164 0.40 10.04 7.76
C SER A 164 0.99 10.77 8.95
N THR A 165 2.03 10.24 9.58
CA THR A 165 2.70 10.91 10.72
C THR A 165 3.19 12.29 10.33
N LYS A 166 3.72 12.45 9.11
CA LYS A 166 4.23 13.72 8.59
C LYS A 166 3.16 14.82 8.48
N LEU A 167 1.91 14.45 8.23
CA LEU A 167 0.81 15.40 8.07
C LEU A 167 -0.01 15.59 9.36
N HIS A 168 -0.18 14.52 10.13
CA HIS A 168 -1.17 14.47 11.21
C HIS A 168 -0.55 14.38 12.61
N GLY A 169 0.77 14.24 12.68
CA GLY A 169 1.55 14.10 13.90
C GLY A 169 1.60 12.66 14.43
N GLU A 170 2.35 12.48 15.51
CA GLU A 170 2.65 11.18 16.12
C GLU A 170 1.73 10.93 17.32
N SER A 171 0.48 10.56 17.06
CA SER A 171 -0.50 10.28 18.11
C SER A 171 -1.39 9.11 17.72
N PHE A 172 -1.41 8.08 18.57
CA PHE A 172 -2.25 6.91 18.35
C PHE A 172 -3.74 7.28 18.34
N SER A 173 -4.19 8.16 19.24
CA SER A 173 -5.58 8.64 19.24
C SER A 173 -5.97 9.37 17.95
N ARG A 174 -5.02 10.07 17.30
CA ARG A 174 -5.26 10.69 15.97
C ARG A 174 -5.27 9.65 14.85
N LEU A 175 -4.37 8.66 14.90
CA LEU A 175 -4.34 7.52 13.98
C LEU A 175 -5.67 6.76 14.05
N SER A 176 -6.01 6.23 15.22
CA SER A 176 -7.20 5.42 15.44
C SER A 176 -8.47 6.17 15.07
N GLY A 177 -8.61 7.44 15.48
CA GLY A 177 -9.74 8.29 15.12
C GLY A 177 -9.93 8.52 13.62
N ARG A 178 -8.87 8.39 12.81
CA ARG A 178 -8.93 8.57 11.35
C ARG A 178 -9.15 7.29 10.56
N ILE A 179 -8.83 6.13 11.13
CA ILE A 179 -8.93 4.83 10.43
C ILE A 179 -10.20 4.05 10.75
N ILE A 180 -10.87 4.37 11.87
CA ILE A 180 -12.09 3.68 12.30
C ILE A 180 -13.23 3.88 11.30
N ARG A 181 -13.89 2.78 10.94
CA ARG A 181 -15.04 2.76 10.01
C ARG A 181 -14.74 3.40 8.63
N LYS A 182 -13.53 3.21 8.11
CA LYS A 182 -13.12 3.74 6.79
C LYS A 182 -13.01 2.70 5.66
N GLY A 183 -13.42 1.46 5.92
CA GLY A 183 -13.32 0.34 5.00
C GLY A 183 -11.98 -0.39 5.11
N PRO A 184 -11.64 -1.24 4.14
CA PRO A 184 -10.35 -1.92 4.06
C PRO A 184 -9.20 -0.92 3.94
N THR A 185 -8.05 -1.22 4.54
CA THR A 185 -6.90 -0.30 4.57
C THR A 185 -5.58 -1.00 4.32
N VAL A 186 -4.64 -0.27 3.72
CA VAL A 186 -3.22 -0.60 3.65
C VAL A 186 -2.50 0.25 4.69
N VAL A 187 -1.94 -0.41 5.70
CA VAL A 187 -1.09 0.19 6.74
C VAL A 187 0.36 0.00 6.34
N VAL A 188 1.12 1.09 6.25
CA VAL A 188 2.53 1.09 5.89
C VAL A 188 3.33 1.75 7.00
N VAL A 189 4.42 1.10 7.40
CA VAL A 189 5.34 1.55 8.44
C VAL A 189 6.74 1.58 7.86
N LYS A 190 7.43 2.70 8.10
CA LYS A 190 8.87 2.85 7.92
C LYS A 190 9.50 2.91 9.31
N ASP A 191 10.45 2.04 9.59
CA ASP A 191 11.24 2.10 10.84
C ASP A 191 12.45 3.05 10.69
N GLN A 192 13.08 3.41 11.81
CA GLN A 192 14.29 4.27 11.81
C GLN A 192 15.49 3.65 11.09
N LYS A 193 15.49 2.32 10.89
CA LYS A 193 16.49 1.58 10.09
C LYS A 193 16.04 1.41 8.64
N LYS A 194 15.12 2.27 8.20
CA LYS A 194 14.63 2.42 6.82
C LYS A 194 13.89 1.20 6.26
N HIS A 195 13.58 0.17 7.06
CA HIS A 195 12.75 -0.94 6.60
C HIS A 195 11.33 -0.45 6.37
N ILE A 196 10.74 -0.83 5.25
CA ILE A 196 9.38 -0.45 4.87
C ILE A 196 8.56 -1.72 4.78
N PHE A 197 7.51 -1.80 5.59
CA PHE A 197 6.67 -2.99 5.72
C PHE A 197 5.27 -2.60 6.16
N GLY A 198 4.36 -3.55 6.19
CA GLY A 198 2.98 -3.22 6.51
C GLY A 198 2.04 -4.39 6.42
N GLY A 199 0.75 -4.06 6.37
CA GLY A 199 -0.31 -5.04 6.20
C GLY A 199 -1.55 -4.45 5.54
N PHE A 200 -2.28 -5.31 4.85
CA PHE A 200 -3.62 -5.03 4.35
C PHE A 200 -4.65 -5.58 5.34
N ALA A 201 -5.47 -4.69 5.88
CA ALA A 201 -6.61 -5.01 6.72
C ALA A 201 -7.88 -5.05 5.85
N SER A 202 -8.51 -6.23 5.79
CA SER A 202 -9.64 -6.52 4.91
C SER A 202 -10.96 -5.85 5.32
N HIS A 203 -11.07 -5.34 6.54
CA HIS A 203 -12.29 -4.76 7.10
C HIS A 203 -12.01 -3.39 7.72
N SER A 204 -13.08 -2.63 7.96
CA SER A 204 -13.04 -1.43 8.79
C SER A 204 -12.47 -1.73 10.17
N TRP A 205 -11.60 -0.85 10.65
CA TRP A 205 -11.11 -0.89 12.02
C TRP A 205 -12.21 -0.51 13.03
N GLU A 206 -12.28 -1.26 14.12
CA GLU A 206 -13.16 -0.99 15.27
C GLU A 206 -12.38 -1.20 16.58
N PHE A 207 -12.72 -0.46 17.63
CA PHE A 207 -12.18 -0.74 18.96
C PHE A 207 -12.91 -1.94 19.58
N LYS A 208 -12.22 -3.08 19.64
CA LYS A 208 -12.71 -4.25 20.37
C LYS A 208 -11.55 -5.12 20.84
N PRO A 209 -11.70 -5.82 21.99
CA PRO A 209 -10.63 -6.63 22.55
C PRO A 209 -10.42 -7.95 21.79
N GLN A 210 -11.30 -8.31 20.86
CA GLN A 210 -11.16 -9.50 20.01
C GLN A 210 -10.45 -9.19 18.69
N PHE A 211 -9.85 -10.23 18.11
CA PHE A 211 -9.39 -10.17 16.72
C PHE A 211 -10.56 -9.96 15.75
N GLN A 212 -10.25 -9.34 14.62
CA GLN A 212 -11.18 -8.94 13.56
C GLN A 212 -10.61 -9.31 12.19
N GLY A 213 -11.37 -9.01 11.14
CA GLY A 213 -10.96 -9.20 9.75
C GLY A 213 -11.28 -10.58 9.20
N SER A 214 -10.72 -10.87 8.03
CA SER A 214 -10.85 -12.17 7.36
C SER A 214 -9.51 -12.68 6.84
N ASN A 215 -9.54 -13.88 6.28
CA ASN A 215 -8.40 -14.53 5.61
C ASN A 215 -7.86 -13.76 4.38
N ARG A 216 -8.53 -12.68 3.96
CA ARG A 216 -8.03 -11.75 2.93
C ARG A 216 -7.00 -10.76 3.46
N CYS A 217 -6.83 -10.65 4.79
CA CYS A 217 -5.74 -9.88 5.36
C CYS A 217 -4.38 -10.48 4.96
N MET A 218 -3.36 -9.62 4.90
CA MET A 218 -1.99 -10.05 4.61
C MET A 218 -0.99 -9.08 5.24
N LEU A 219 0.23 -9.56 5.45
CA LEU A 219 1.39 -8.73 5.74
C LEU A 219 2.26 -8.61 4.50
N PHE A 220 3.06 -7.55 4.42
CA PHE A 220 4.02 -7.36 3.35
C PHE A 220 5.28 -6.67 3.84
N SER A 221 6.36 -6.85 3.08
CA SER A 221 7.59 -6.07 3.17
C SER A 221 7.84 -5.43 1.80
N ILE A 222 8.32 -4.20 1.79
CA ILE A 222 8.71 -3.45 0.59
C ILE A 222 10.24 -3.34 0.54
N TYR A 223 10.85 -2.98 1.67
CA TYR A 223 12.29 -2.84 1.82
C TYR A 223 12.75 -3.52 3.11
N PRO A 224 13.83 -4.33 3.09
CA PRO A 224 14.79 -4.53 1.99
C PRO A 224 14.32 -5.48 0.88
N ILE A 225 13.33 -6.32 1.13
CA ILE A 225 12.87 -7.33 0.19
C ILE A 225 11.37 -7.19 -0.02
N LEU A 226 10.96 -6.95 -1.27
CA LEU A 226 9.56 -6.89 -1.65
C LEU A 226 8.93 -8.28 -1.55
N SER A 227 7.93 -8.46 -0.68
CA SER A 227 7.28 -9.76 -0.43
C SER A 227 5.90 -9.59 0.20
N VAL A 228 5.00 -10.53 -0.08
CA VAL A 228 3.64 -10.60 0.49
C VAL A 228 3.43 -11.94 1.19
N TYR A 229 2.75 -11.88 2.34
CA TYR A 229 2.51 -13.00 3.24
C TYR A 229 1.01 -13.11 3.54
N THR A 230 0.37 -14.11 2.94
CA THR A 230 -1.07 -14.37 3.07
C THR A 230 -1.36 -15.34 4.22
N CYS A 231 -2.64 -15.48 4.58
CA CYS A 231 -3.05 -16.31 5.71
C CYS A 231 -2.61 -17.78 5.57
N THR A 232 -2.23 -18.40 6.68
CA THR A 232 -1.87 -19.83 6.76
C THR A 232 -3.08 -20.75 6.97
N GLY A 233 -4.20 -20.19 7.45
CA GLY A 233 -5.35 -20.96 7.92
C GLY A 233 -5.18 -21.56 9.32
N TYR A 234 -4.09 -21.27 10.04
CA TYR A 234 -3.84 -21.82 11.39
C TYR A 234 -4.73 -21.19 12.47
N ASN A 235 -5.01 -19.88 12.36
CA ASN A 235 -5.89 -19.13 13.27
C ASN A 235 -6.57 -17.98 12.51
N ASP A 236 -7.44 -17.26 13.20
CA ASP A 236 -8.22 -16.12 12.71
C ASP A 236 -7.74 -14.76 13.31
N HIS A 237 -6.50 -14.70 13.76
CA HIS A 237 -5.92 -13.52 14.42
C HIS A 237 -5.42 -12.46 13.42
N PHE A 238 -6.29 -12.01 12.50
CA PHE A 238 -5.87 -11.22 11.34
C PHE A 238 -5.54 -9.76 11.66
N MET A 239 -6.45 -9.07 12.34
CA MET A 239 -6.28 -7.66 12.73
C MET A 239 -6.79 -7.45 14.16
N TYR A 240 -6.19 -6.49 14.86
CA TYR A 240 -6.47 -6.16 16.25
C TYR A 240 -6.37 -4.65 16.44
N LEU A 241 -7.36 -4.04 17.10
CA LEU A 241 -7.30 -2.63 17.46
C LEU A 241 -8.02 -2.43 18.79
N ASN A 242 -7.29 -1.93 19.76
CA ASN A 242 -7.80 -1.73 21.10
C ASN A 242 -7.18 -0.49 21.76
N GLN A 243 -7.91 0.14 22.67
CA GLN A 243 -7.45 1.33 23.40
C GLN A 243 -8.21 1.44 24.72
N GLY A 244 -7.52 1.90 25.78
CA GLY A 244 -8.13 2.19 27.08
C GLY A 244 -8.47 0.96 27.94
N GLN A 245 -8.04 -0.24 27.57
CA GLN A 245 -8.25 -1.46 28.35
C GLN A 245 -7.08 -1.71 29.32
N LYS A 246 -7.38 -2.23 30.51
CA LYS A 246 -6.35 -2.50 31.55
C LYS A 246 -5.64 -3.84 31.38
N THR A 247 -6.35 -4.85 30.88
CA THR A 247 -5.88 -6.24 30.85
C THR A 247 -5.49 -6.72 29.46
N MET A 248 -5.76 -5.91 28.43
CA MET A 248 -5.52 -6.24 27.04
C MET A 248 -4.54 -5.23 26.44
N PRO A 249 -3.67 -5.64 25.50
CA PRO A 249 -2.78 -4.72 24.81
C PRO A 249 -3.56 -3.56 24.16
N ASN A 250 -3.02 -2.35 24.25
CA ASN A 250 -3.61 -1.18 23.61
C ASN A 250 -2.70 -0.78 22.44
N GLY A 251 -3.26 -0.73 21.25
CA GLY A 251 -2.49 -0.56 20.02
C GLY A 251 -3.19 -1.17 18.82
N LEU A 252 -2.46 -1.19 17.70
CA LEU A 252 -2.88 -1.78 16.45
C LEU A 252 -1.97 -2.97 16.15
N GLY A 253 -2.56 -4.15 15.96
CA GLY A 253 -1.84 -5.38 15.68
C GLY A 253 -2.37 -6.10 14.45
N MET A 254 -1.49 -6.82 13.76
CA MET A 254 -1.85 -7.70 12.65
C MET A 254 -1.04 -9.00 12.68
N GLY A 255 -1.76 -10.13 12.69
CA GLY A 255 -1.20 -11.47 12.65
C GLY A 255 -0.48 -11.90 13.92
N GLY A 256 -0.56 -13.16 14.30
CA GLY A 256 0.14 -13.73 15.45
C GLY A 256 -0.80 -13.88 16.65
N GLN A 257 -0.35 -13.39 17.81
CA GLN A 257 -1.13 -13.38 19.05
C GLN A 257 -0.71 -12.18 19.89
N HIS A 258 -1.44 -11.91 20.98
CA HIS A 258 -1.05 -10.86 21.93
C HIS A 258 0.43 -10.99 22.32
N ASP A 259 1.13 -9.85 22.36
CA ASP A 259 2.57 -9.71 22.60
C ASP A 259 3.51 -10.31 21.53
N TYR A 260 2.98 -11.03 20.53
CA TYR A 260 3.73 -11.68 19.46
C TYR A 260 3.08 -11.42 18.09
N PHE A 261 2.83 -10.14 17.80
CA PHE A 261 2.22 -9.77 16.53
C PHE A 261 3.26 -9.78 15.40
N GLY A 262 2.84 -10.15 14.19
CA GLY A 262 3.65 -9.99 12.99
C GLY A 262 3.92 -8.51 12.67
N LEU A 263 2.95 -7.64 12.98
CA LEU A 263 3.08 -6.19 12.98
C LEU A 263 2.31 -5.60 14.18
N TRP A 264 2.99 -4.81 15.00
CA TRP A 264 2.40 -4.08 16.12
C TRP A 264 2.80 -2.60 16.10
N ILE A 265 1.83 -1.73 16.38
CA ILE A 265 2.01 -0.31 16.67
C ILE A 265 1.42 -0.04 18.05
N ASP A 266 2.24 0.46 18.96
CA ASP A 266 1.85 0.70 20.35
C ASP A 266 0.92 1.91 20.51
N CYS A 267 0.06 1.92 21.53
CA CYS A 267 -0.80 3.07 21.83
C CYS A 267 -0.04 4.33 22.27
N ASP A 268 1.16 4.16 22.84
CA ASP A 268 2.04 5.30 23.16
C ASP A 268 2.62 5.95 21.89
N PHE A 269 2.40 5.31 20.73
CA PHE A 269 2.94 5.70 19.43
C PHE A 269 4.49 5.70 19.41
N GLY A 270 5.07 5.79 18.22
CA GLY A 270 6.54 5.88 18.04
C GLY A 270 7.29 4.56 18.24
N LYS A 271 6.67 3.54 18.86
CA LYS A 271 7.25 2.21 19.04
C LYS A 271 6.33 1.13 18.48
N GLY A 272 6.93 0.04 18.03
CA GLY A 272 6.24 -1.12 17.52
C GLY A 272 7.10 -2.37 17.65
N HIS A 273 6.53 -3.52 17.27
CA HIS A 273 7.29 -4.76 17.19
C HIS A 273 6.82 -5.65 16.04
N SER A 274 7.71 -6.53 15.57
CA SER A 274 7.45 -7.60 14.61
C SER A 274 7.98 -8.91 15.19
N LYS A 275 7.20 -9.50 16.10
CA LYS A 275 7.57 -10.68 16.89
C LYS A 275 7.14 -11.96 16.20
N ALA A 276 7.84 -12.27 15.11
CA ALA A 276 7.51 -13.37 14.21
C ALA A 276 8.58 -14.49 14.24
N LYS A 277 9.15 -14.87 15.39
CA LYS A 277 10.19 -15.92 15.46
C LYS A 277 9.59 -17.31 15.73
N PRO A 278 9.86 -18.35 14.91
CA PRO A 278 10.62 -18.31 13.65
C PRO A 278 9.84 -17.68 12.48
N ARG A 279 8.51 -17.79 12.48
CA ARG A 279 7.59 -17.10 11.57
C ARG A 279 6.29 -16.75 12.30
N CYS A 280 5.58 -15.73 11.84
CA CYS A 280 4.24 -15.39 12.33
C CYS A 280 3.26 -16.54 12.05
N THR A 281 2.49 -16.95 13.05
CA THR A 281 1.57 -18.10 12.91
C THR A 281 0.42 -17.85 11.94
N THR A 282 -0.09 -16.62 11.87
CA THR A 282 -1.24 -16.26 11.03
C THR A 282 -0.88 -16.11 9.56
N PHE A 283 0.28 -15.54 9.25
CA PHE A 283 0.67 -15.17 7.88
C PHE A 283 1.94 -15.85 7.37
N ASN A 284 2.62 -16.64 8.21
CA ASN A 284 3.94 -17.22 7.91
C ASN A 284 4.99 -16.17 7.49
N SER A 285 4.80 -14.91 7.87
CA SER A 285 5.77 -13.85 7.62
C SER A 285 7.00 -14.04 8.51
N PRO A 286 8.20 -13.68 8.04
CA PRO A 286 9.34 -13.47 8.93
C PRO A 286 9.13 -12.19 9.75
N GLN A 287 10.13 -11.84 10.55
CA GLN A 287 10.26 -10.48 11.09
C GLN A 287 10.31 -9.49 9.91
N LEU A 288 9.43 -8.49 9.93
CA LEU A 288 9.28 -7.51 8.86
C LEU A 288 10.17 -6.27 9.05
N SER A 289 10.38 -5.89 10.31
CA SER A 289 11.24 -4.79 10.72
C SER A 289 12.71 -5.22 10.81
N ALA A 290 13.60 -4.24 10.91
CA ALA A 290 15.03 -4.51 11.07
C ALA A 290 15.35 -5.28 12.37
N GLU A 291 14.61 -4.98 13.44
CA GLU A 291 14.72 -5.60 14.76
C GLU A 291 13.35 -6.02 15.28
N GLU A 292 13.33 -6.91 16.26
CA GLU A 292 12.08 -7.45 16.84
C GLU A 292 11.21 -6.34 17.42
N ASP A 293 11.78 -5.45 18.23
CA ASP A 293 11.17 -4.19 18.64
C ASP A 293 11.81 -3.06 17.81
N PHE A 294 11.01 -2.12 17.34
CA PHE A 294 11.47 -1.04 16.45
C PHE A 294 10.91 0.32 16.85
N ILE A 295 11.62 1.37 16.46
CA ILE A 295 11.17 2.76 16.55
C ILE A 295 10.62 3.17 15.19
N ILE A 296 9.41 3.72 15.21
CA ILE A 296 8.69 4.17 14.02
C ILE A 296 9.32 5.49 13.55
N ASP A 297 9.67 5.56 12.26
CA ASP A 297 10.03 6.80 11.56
C ASP A 297 8.78 7.43 10.93
N THR A 298 8.00 6.65 10.17
CA THR A 298 6.78 7.13 9.52
C THR A 298 5.73 6.05 9.44
N VAL A 299 4.46 6.42 9.64
CA VAL A 299 3.30 5.55 9.38
C VAL A 299 2.40 6.24 8.38
N GLU A 300 1.95 5.50 7.37
CA GLU A 300 0.90 5.90 6.44
C GLU A 300 -0.22 4.87 6.45
N VAL A 301 -1.46 5.33 6.44
CA VAL A 301 -2.63 4.47 6.31
C VAL A 301 -3.50 4.96 5.17
N TRP A 302 -3.74 4.06 4.23
CA TRP A 302 -4.50 4.29 3.01
C TRP A 302 -5.79 3.45 3.06
N ALA A 303 -6.95 4.08 2.94
CA ALA A 303 -8.18 3.35 2.64
C ALA A 303 -8.17 2.92 1.18
N VAL A 304 -8.65 1.72 0.89
CA VAL A 304 -8.74 1.18 -0.46
C VAL A 304 -10.18 0.82 -0.81
N GLY A 305 -10.54 1.03 -2.06
CA GLY A 305 -11.90 0.90 -2.56
C GLY A 305 -12.81 2.09 -2.23
N GLU A 306 -14.11 1.87 -2.40
CA GLU A 306 -15.13 2.87 -2.14
C GLU A 306 -15.28 3.15 -0.64
N PRO A 307 -15.51 4.41 -0.24
CA PRO A 307 -15.82 4.73 1.14
C PRO A 307 -17.11 4.01 1.58
N PRO A 308 -17.19 3.50 2.83
CA PRO A 308 -18.44 2.97 3.36
C PRO A 308 -19.55 4.03 3.36
N ASP A 309 -20.78 3.64 3.07
CA ASP A 309 -21.96 4.53 3.12
C ASP A 309 -22.16 5.09 4.53
N GLU A 310 -22.07 6.41 4.67
CA GLU A 310 -22.22 7.09 5.96
C GLU A 310 -23.64 6.93 6.56
N SER A 311 -24.64 6.61 5.73
CA SER A 311 -26.03 6.36 6.13
C SER A 311 -26.23 5.09 6.96
N GLN A 312 -25.28 4.13 6.91
CA GLN A 312 -25.31 2.92 7.72
C GLN A 312 -24.60 3.08 9.07
N ILE A 313 -23.95 4.22 9.31
CA ILE A 313 -23.29 4.53 10.57
C ILE A 313 -24.37 4.94 11.59
N LYS A 314 -25.10 3.96 12.14
CA LYS A 314 -25.89 4.16 13.36
C LYS A 314 -24.91 4.54 14.48
N THR A 315 -24.70 5.84 14.68
CA THR A 315 -24.02 6.35 15.87
C THR A 315 -24.92 6.04 17.06
N LYS A 316 -24.64 4.94 17.78
CA LYS A 316 -25.16 4.80 19.14
C LYS A 316 -24.75 6.06 19.90
N SER A 317 -25.73 6.78 20.42
CA SER A 317 -25.46 8.02 21.15
C SER A 317 -24.52 7.69 22.30
N ILE A 318 -23.56 8.56 22.59
CA ILE A 318 -22.62 8.41 23.70
C ILE A 318 -23.37 8.21 25.04
N LEU A 319 -24.61 8.70 25.13
CA LEU A 319 -25.51 8.53 26.27
C LEU A 319 -26.08 7.11 26.42
N ASP A 320 -26.10 6.30 25.36
CA ASP A 320 -26.57 4.90 25.42
C ASP A 320 -25.46 3.94 25.88
N ALA A 321 -24.21 4.38 25.89
CA ALA A 321 -23.05 3.57 26.27
C ALA A 321 -22.70 3.66 27.77
N ASP A 322 -23.18 4.69 28.47
CA ASP A 322 -22.81 4.97 29.86
C ASP A 322 -24.05 5.38 30.70
N PRO A 323 -24.68 4.42 31.41
CA PRO A 323 -25.82 4.70 32.28
C PRO A 323 -25.48 5.56 33.50
N GLU A 324 -24.20 5.63 33.93
CA GLU A 324 -23.78 6.52 35.02
C GLU A 324 -23.74 7.98 34.57
N ALA A 325 -23.27 8.24 33.34
CA ALA A 325 -23.30 9.57 32.75
C ALA A 325 -24.74 10.10 32.57
N GLN A 326 -25.68 9.21 32.23
CA GLN A 326 -27.11 9.54 32.13
C GLN A 326 -27.69 9.95 33.50
N ALA A 327 -27.40 9.17 34.56
CA ALA A 327 -27.87 9.47 35.91
C ALA A 327 -27.27 10.78 36.46
N LEU A 328 -26.00 11.07 36.16
CA LEU A 328 -25.34 12.32 36.57
C LEU A 328 -25.95 13.56 35.89
N LEU A 329 -26.30 13.46 34.61
CA LEU A 329 -26.96 14.55 33.87
C LEU A 329 -28.36 14.85 34.42
N GLU A 330 -29.10 13.82 34.82
CA GLU A 330 -30.41 13.94 35.44
C GLU A 330 -30.34 14.60 36.83
N MET A 331 -29.34 14.23 37.64
CA MET A 331 -29.14 14.83 38.96
C MET A 331 -28.68 16.30 38.92
N VAL A 332 -28.01 16.74 37.84
CA VAL A 332 -27.55 18.13 37.67
C VAL A 332 -28.65 19.06 37.14
N GLY A 333 -29.86 18.54 36.88
CA GLY A 333 -31.03 19.35 36.48
C GLY A 333 -30.90 20.00 35.09
N LYS A 334 -30.00 19.49 34.24
CA LYS A 334 -29.91 19.93 32.84
C LYS A 334 -30.88 19.11 32.00
N PRO A 335 -31.85 19.72 31.29
CA PRO A 335 -32.76 18.97 30.44
C PRO A 335 -32.01 18.31 29.28
N GLN A 336 -32.29 17.02 29.06
CA GLN A 336 -31.78 16.28 27.91
C GLN A 336 -32.39 16.87 26.62
N GLN A 337 -31.59 17.63 25.86
CA GLN A 337 -32.04 18.26 24.62
C GLN A 337 -32.23 17.27 23.45
N SER A 338 -31.83 16.00 23.60
CA SER A 338 -31.83 15.02 22.50
C SER A 338 -33.09 14.14 22.41
N VAL A 339 -34.02 14.20 23.37
CA VAL A 339 -35.23 13.33 23.34
C VAL A 339 -36.23 13.80 22.28
N GLY A 340 -36.26 15.11 21.97
CA GLY A 340 -37.22 15.71 21.02
C GLY A 340 -36.87 15.60 19.53
N LEU A 341 -35.74 14.98 19.18
CA LEU A 341 -35.30 14.77 17.78
C LEU A 341 -35.26 13.30 17.39
N ARG A 342 -35.81 12.39 18.22
CA ARG A 342 -35.98 10.99 17.85
C ARG A 342 -37.07 10.88 16.78
N GLU A 343 -36.68 10.49 15.58
CA GLU A 343 -37.64 9.86 14.66
C GLU A 343 -38.09 8.54 15.32
N PRO A 344 -39.39 8.23 15.33
CA PRO A 344 -39.87 6.98 15.90
C PRO A 344 -39.26 5.81 15.13
N GLU A 345 -38.67 4.87 15.87
CA GLU A 345 -38.30 3.57 15.34
C GLU A 345 -39.56 2.96 14.72
N LYS A 346 -39.50 2.63 13.43
CA LYS A 346 -40.53 1.79 12.83
C LYS A 346 -40.43 0.43 13.51
N GLU A 347 -41.37 0.16 14.40
CA GLU A 347 -41.63 -1.19 14.89
C GLU A 347 -41.85 -2.06 13.66
N GLU A 348 -40.90 -2.96 13.39
CA GLU A 348 -41.14 -4.08 12.49
C GLU A 348 -42.20 -4.94 13.19
N GLU A 349 -43.44 -4.87 12.69
CA GLU A 349 -44.53 -5.74 13.09
C GLU A 349 -44.05 -7.19 12.95
N GLU A 350 -43.89 -7.87 14.09
CA GLU A 350 -43.89 -9.32 14.17
C GLU A 350 -45.25 -9.82 13.66
N ASP A 351 -45.32 -10.10 12.35
CA ASP A 351 -46.45 -10.77 11.75
C ASP A 351 -46.40 -12.26 12.14
N GLY A 352 -46.94 -12.54 13.32
CA GLY A 352 -47.27 -13.89 13.76
C GLY A 352 -48.53 -14.39 13.06
N LYS A 353 -48.38 -15.39 12.19
CA LYS A 353 -49.39 -16.44 12.02
C LYS A 353 -48.84 -17.76 11.51
#